data_AF-A0A2S3HD38-F1
#
_entry.id   AF-A0A2S3HD38-F1
#
_cell.length_a   1.000
_cell.length_b   1.000
_cell.length_c   1.000
_cell.angle_alpha   90.00
_cell.angle_beta   90.00
_cell.angle_gamma   90.00
#
_symmetry.space_group_name_H-M   'P 1'
#
loop_
_entity.id
_entity.type
_entity.pdbx_description
1 polymer ?
#
loop_
_entity_poly.entity_id
_entity_poly.type
_entity_poly.pdbx_seq_one_letter_code
_entity_poly.pdbx_strand_id
1 'polypeptide(L)'
;MFKFRGNIVMTPIAINPANRRQIRPHGDWQWDDICWEGRNRLRPVNVTLGTLCRFHYPGMVTIGGVLQLALKWEHYKLQLDDQGVTTAARVWNEFWKRYRLPEGEEQCLQARARSVFDKAPTKVVRDMMSNARIQCVSLY
;
A
#
# COMPACT_ATOMS: atom_id res chain seq x y z
N MET A 1 -11.35 -16.15 -10.87
CA MET A 1 -10.51 -14.93 -10.75
C MET A 1 -11.23 -13.93 -9.86
N PHE A 2 -10.73 -13.64 -8.66
CA PHE A 2 -11.32 -12.59 -7.80
C PHE A 2 -11.13 -11.23 -8.49
N LYS A 3 -12.23 -10.61 -8.93
CA LYS A 3 -12.22 -9.27 -9.52
C LYS A 3 -12.61 -8.28 -8.43
N PHE A 4 -11.66 -7.47 -7.96
CA PHE A 4 -11.97 -6.34 -7.09
C PHE A 4 -12.79 -5.32 -7.91
N ARG A 5 -14.09 -5.18 -7.60
CA ARG A 5 -14.95 -4.21 -8.26
C ARG A 5 -14.72 -2.82 -7.67
N GLY A 6 -14.27 -1.91 -8.54
CA GLY A 6 -14.05 -0.49 -8.26
C GLY A 6 -13.07 0.05 -9.29
N ASN A 7 -13.33 1.23 -9.86
CA ASN A 7 -12.34 1.89 -10.71
C ASN A 7 -11.08 2.12 -9.86
N ILE A 8 -10.01 1.35 -10.14
CA ILE A 8 -8.70 1.55 -9.54
C ILE A 8 -8.12 2.83 -10.16
N VAL A 9 -8.62 3.97 -9.69
CA VAL A 9 -8.06 5.27 -10.08
C VAL A 9 -6.82 5.47 -9.23
N MET A 10 -5.68 5.10 -9.81
CA MET A 10 -4.37 5.37 -9.26
C MET A 10 -4.18 6.89 -9.21
N THR A 11 -3.70 7.42 -8.09
CA THR A 11 -3.33 8.83 -8.04
C THR A 11 -2.11 9.07 -8.96
N PRO A 12 -2.11 10.19 -9.72
CA PRO A 12 -1.01 10.51 -10.62
C PRO A 12 0.29 10.63 -9.82
N ILE A 13 1.37 10.17 -10.43
CA ILE A 13 2.72 10.27 -9.86
C ILE A 13 3.20 11.70 -10.08
N ALA A 14 3.77 12.32 -9.05
CA ALA A 14 4.44 13.61 -9.20
C ALA A 14 5.72 13.41 -10.02
N ILE A 15 5.81 14.06 -11.17
CA ILE A 15 6.99 14.00 -12.07
C ILE A 15 8.22 14.57 -11.35
N ASN A 16 8.05 15.67 -10.61
CA ASN A 16 9.09 16.25 -9.78
C ASN A 16 9.03 15.68 -8.34
N PRO A 17 10.11 15.05 -7.83
CA PRO A 17 10.17 14.56 -6.44
C PRO A 17 9.87 15.64 -5.38
N ALA A 18 10.22 16.90 -5.64
CA ALA A 18 9.96 18.01 -4.71
C ALA A 18 8.46 18.29 -4.53
N ASN A 19 7.63 17.95 -5.52
CA ASN A 19 6.18 18.17 -5.48
C ASN A 19 5.43 16.98 -4.85
N ARG A 20 6.14 15.97 -4.33
CA ARG A 20 5.51 14.86 -3.60
C ARG A 20 4.97 15.34 -2.26
N ARG A 21 3.82 14.79 -1.85
CA ARG A 21 3.21 15.08 -0.55
C ARG A 21 4.14 14.64 0.57
N GLN A 22 4.38 15.52 1.53
CA GLN A 22 5.20 15.21 2.70
C GLN A 22 4.35 14.47 3.73
N ILE A 23 4.84 13.31 4.16
CA ILE A 23 4.15 12.49 5.17
C ILE A 23 5.09 12.16 6.32
N ARG A 24 4.52 12.02 7.50
CA ARG A 24 5.22 11.52 8.69
C ARG A 24 4.56 10.24 9.20
N PRO A 25 5.34 9.26 9.69
CA PRO A 25 4.77 8.12 10.40
C PRO A 25 4.00 8.59 11.64
N HIS A 26 2.78 8.08 11.82
CA HIS A 26 1.94 8.36 12.99
C HIS A 26 1.53 7.05 13.67
N GLY A 27 1.94 6.90 14.93
CA GLY A 27 1.81 5.63 15.65
C GLY A 27 2.46 4.48 14.88
N ASP A 28 1.83 3.30 14.93
CA ASP A 28 2.37 2.08 14.33
C ASP A 28 1.80 1.76 12.93
N TRP A 29 0.72 2.42 12.49
CA TRP A 29 -0.08 1.98 11.34
C TRP A 29 -0.60 3.12 10.45
N GLN A 30 -0.30 4.37 10.81
CA GLN A 30 -0.87 5.55 10.15
C GLN A 30 0.22 6.49 9.65
N TRP A 31 -0.21 7.41 8.80
CA TRP A 31 0.63 8.45 8.24
C TRP A 31 -0.12 9.76 8.37
N ASP A 32 0.53 10.79 8.92
CA ASP A 32 0.00 12.15 8.84
C ASP A 32 0.50 12.78 7.54
N ASP A 33 -0.39 13.49 6.86
CA ASP A 33 -0.02 14.36 5.73
C ASP A 33 0.30 15.75 6.25
N ILE A 34 1.59 16.12 6.19
CA ILE A 34 2.09 17.41 6.67
C ILE A 34 1.60 18.54 5.75
N CYS A 35 1.37 18.25 4.46
CA CYS A 35 0.91 19.24 3.49
C CYS A 35 -0.59 19.54 3.60
N TRP A 36 -1.33 18.89 4.51
CA TRP A 36 -2.77 19.12 4.63
C TRP A 36 -3.09 20.31 5.53
N GLU A 37 -3.46 21.43 4.92
CA GLU A 37 -3.83 22.67 5.62
C GLU A 37 -5.28 22.66 6.18
N GLY A 38 -5.89 21.49 6.35
CA GLY A 38 -7.30 21.36 6.76
C GLY A 38 -8.32 21.75 5.68
N ARG A 39 -7.87 22.26 4.52
CA ARG A 39 -8.70 22.63 3.37
C ARG A 39 -8.60 21.57 2.28
N ASN A 40 -9.71 21.32 1.59
CA ASN A 40 -9.91 20.27 0.57
C ASN A 40 -9.83 18.82 1.07
N ARG A 41 -10.65 17.93 0.48
CA ARG A 41 -10.61 16.48 0.75
C ARG A 41 -9.40 15.86 0.05
N LEU A 42 -8.26 15.80 0.73
CA LEU A 42 -7.14 14.98 0.27
C LEU A 42 -7.43 13.49 0.53
N ARG A 43 -7.07 12.63 -0.43
CA ARG A 43 -7.14 11.18 -0.19
C ARG A 43 -6.18 10.79 0.93
N PRO A 44 -6.64 10.06 1.96
CA PRO A 44 -5.78 9.56 3.02
C PRO A 44 -4.69 8.64 2.48
N VAL A 45 -3.51 8.67 3.09
CA VAL A 45 -2.33 7.91 2.66
C VAL A 45 -2.62 6.40 2.61
N ASN A 46 -3.29 5.85 3.63
CA ASN A 46 -3.64 4.44 3.71
C ASN A 46 -4.66 3.99 2.65
N VAL A 47 -5.48 4.92 2.12
CA VAL A 47 -6.38 4.61 0.99
C VAL A 47 -5.58 4.42 -0.30
N THR A 48 -4.58 5.28 -0.54
CA THR A 48 -3.64 5.12 -1.65
C THR A 48 -2.83 3.84 -1.51
N LEU A 49 -2.32 3.54 -0.31
CA LEU A 49 -1.62 2.29 -0.02
C LEU A 49 -2.49 1.06 -0.36
N GLY A 50 -3.77 1.07 0.03
CA GLY A 50 -4.69 -0.01 -0.32
C GLY A 50 -4.99 -0.12 -1.81
N THR A 51 -5.00 1.00 -2.52
CA THR A 51 -5.12 1.02 -3.98
C THR A 51 -3.90 0.38 -4.63
N LEU A 52 -2.69 0.66 -4.14
CA LEU A 52 -1.45 0.04 -4.60
C LEU A 52 -1.42 -1.47 -4.31
N CYS A 53 -1.85 -1.89 -3.11
CA CYS A 53 -1.94 -3.32 -2.78
C CYS A 53 -2.92 -4.05 -3.71
N ARG A 54 -4.07 -3.45 -4.03
CA ARG A 54 -5.04 -4.02 -5.00
C ARG A 54 -4.47 -4.09 -6.41
N PHE A 55 -3.81 -3.02 -6.85
CA PHE A 55 -3.27 -2.93 -8.20
C PHE A 55 -2.16 -3.96 -8.43
N HIS A 56 -1.27 -4.11 -7.45
CA HIS A 56 -0.17 -5.08 -7.49
C HIS A 56 -0.57 -6.44 -6.91
N TYR A 57 -1.86 -6.77 -6.78
CA TYR A 57 -2.26 -8.00 -6.10
C TYR A 57 -1.58 -9.24 -6.72
N PRO A 58 -0.82 -10.04 -5.94
CA PRO A 58 -0.03 -11.13 -6.52
C PRO A 58 -0.88 -12.34 -6.96
N GLY A 59 -2.15 -12.40 -6.55
CA GLY A 59 -3.03 -13.51 -6.95
C GLY A 59 -2.71 -14.80 -6.16
N MET A 60 -2.15 -15.78 -6.85
CA MET A 60 -1.79 -17.09 -6.28
C MET A 60 -0.30 -17.12 -5.96
N VAL A 61 0.05 -17.54 -4.74
CA VAL A 61 1.41 -17.66 -4.26
C VAL A 61 1.66 -19.06 -3.70
N THR A 62 2.91 -19.54 -3.79
CA THR A 62 3.29 -20.84 -3.22
C THR A 62 3.74 -20.68 -1.78
N ILE A 63 3.06 -21.37 -0.86
CA ILE A 63 3.35 -21.35 0.58
C ILE A 63 3.55 -22.79 1.03
N GLY A 64 4.76 -23.13 1.49
CA GLY A 64 5.09 -24.50 1.89
C GLY A 64 4.88 -25.52 0.77
N GLY A 65 5.17 -25.15 -0.48
CA GLY A 65 4.97 -26.01 -1.66
C GLY A 65 3.53 -26.08 -2.18
N VAL A 66 2.56 -25.43 -1.51
CA VAL A 66 1.16 -25.44 -1.92
C VAL A 66 0.77 -24.10 -2.52
N LEU A 67 0.11 -24.13 -3.68
CA LEU A 67 -0.44 -22.94 -4.32
C LEU A 67 -1.68 -22.45 -3.57
N GLN A 68 -1.65 -21.21 -3.08
CA GLN A 68 -2.72 -20.61 -2.28
C GLN A 68 -2.96 -19.15 -2.68
N LEU A 69 -4.18 -18.65 -2.44
CA LEU A 69 -4.47 -17.22 -2.65
C LEU A 69 -3.67 -16.36 -1.67
N ALA A 70 -3.16 -15.22 -2.16
CA ALA A 70 -2.47 -14.25 -1.33
C ALA A 70 -3.46 -13.49 -0.45
N LEU A 71 -3.66 -13.91 0.80
CA LEU A 71 -4.63 -13.28 1.71
C LEU A 71 -4.00 -12.33 2.74
N LYS A 72 -2.68 -12.37 2.90
CA LYS A 72 -1.94 -11.61 3.92
C LYS A 72 -0.86 -10.77 3.26
N TRP A 73 -0.45 -9.69 3.93
CA TRP A 73 0.66 -8.85 3.46
C TRP A 73 1.96 -9.63 3.28
N GLU A 74 2.28 -10.56 4.19
CA GLU A 74 3.47 -11.41 4.06
C GLU A 74 3.53 -12.19 2.75
N HIS A 75 2.38 -12.51 2.16
CA HIS A 75 2.32 -13.23 0.90
C HIS A 75 2.85 -12.38 -0.28
N TYR A 76 2.82 -11.05 -0.17
CA TYR A 76 3.37 -10.13 -1.17
C TYR A 76 4.90 -10.17 -1.23
N LYS A 77 5.55 -10.74 -0.20
CA LYS A 77 7.00 -10.90 -0.12
C LYS A 77 7.49 -12.23 -0.71
N LEU A 78 6.58 -13.16 -1.05
CA LEU A 78 6.92 -14.54 -1.42
C LEU A 78 7.17 -14.73 -2.92
N GLN A 79 6.57 -13.90 -3.77
CA GLN A 79 6.69 -14.03 -5.21
C GLN A 79 7.55 -12.90 -5.78
N LEU A 80 8.54 -13.30 -6.58
CA LEU A 80 9.33 -12.42 -7.43
C LEU A 80 8.68 -12.35 -8.80
N ASP A 81 8.75 -11.18 -9.42
CA ASP A 81 8.42 -10.99 -10.83
C ASP A 81 9.61 -11.29 -11.74
N ASP A 82 9.42 -11.08 -13.05
CA ASP A 82 10.44 -11.28 -14.08
C ASP A 82 11.68 -10.39 -13.91
N GLN A 83 11.59 -9.32 -13.11
CA GLN A 83 12.69 -8.42 -12.78
C GLN A 83 13.35 -8.79 -11.43
N GLY A 84 12.95 -9.88 -10.80
CA GLY A 84 13.46 -10.31 -9.50
C GLY A 84 13.01 -9.42 -8.35
N VAL A 85 11.91 -8.68 -8.50
CA VAL A 85 11.39 -7.77 -7.47
C VAL A 85 10.16 -8.38 -6.81
N THR A 86 10.06 -8.30 -5.48
CA THR A 86 8.85 -8.74 -4.79
C THR A 86 7.71 -7.78 -5.02
N THR A 87 6.49 -8.29 -4.96
CA THR A 87 5.29 -7.45 -5.04
C THR A 87 5.28 -6.39 -3.93
N ALA A 88 5.71 -6.73 -2.71
CA ALA A 88 5.86 -5.79 -1.61
C ALA A 88 6.83 -4.65 -1.94
N ALA A 89 7.97 -4.96 -2.58
CA ALA A 89 8.93 -3.95 -3.01
C ALA A 89 8.37 -3.03 -4.11
N ARG A 90 7.54 -3.53 -5.04
CA ARG A 90 6.83 -2.68 -6.01
C ARG A 90 5.90 -1.69 -5.31
N VAL A 91 5.10 -2.16 -4.36
CA VAL A 91 4.21 -1.30 -3.57
C VAL A 91 5.02 -0.25 -2.81
N TRP A 92 6.15 -0.62 -2.21
CA TRP A 92 7.06 0.32 -1.53
C TRP A 92 7.60 1.39 -2.49
N ASN A 93 8.12 0.99 -3.64
CA ASN A 93 8.67 1.92 -4.62
C ASN A 93 7.59 2.87 -5.17
N GLU A 94 6.42 2.35 -5.54
CA GLU A 94 5.30 3.15 -6.02
C GLU A 94 4.71 4.07 -4.95
N PHE A 95 4.78 3.67 -3.67
CA PHE A 95 4.38 4.51 -2.55
C PHE A 95 5.29 5.74 -2.45
N TRP A 96 6.61 5.55 -2.47
CA TRP A 96 7.58 6.66 -2.38
C TRP A 96 7.73 7.48 -3.67
N LYS A 97 7.18 7.03 -4.81
CA LYS A 97 6.99 7.90 -5.97
C LYS A 97 5.92 8.98 -5.76
N ARG A 98 5.02 8.79 -4.78
CA ARG A 98 3.90 9.71 -4.49
C ARG A 98 4.13 10.56 -3.25
N TYR A 99 4.91 10.04 -2.31
CA TYR A 99 5.18 10.68 -1.02
C TYR A 99 6.66 10.89 -0.79
N ARG A 100 7.00 11.78 0.14
CA ARG A 100 8.35 11.96 0.66
C ARG A 100 8.30 12.22 2.15
N LEU A 101 9.41 11.97 2.83
CA LEU A 101 9.57 12.39 4.23
C LEU A 101 9.86 13.91 4.28
N PRO A 102 9.58 14.58 5.41
CA PRO A 102 9.97 15.97 5.60
C PRO A 102 11.50 16.13 5.56
N GLU A 103 11.95 17.19 4.90
CA GLU A 103 13.37 17.54 4.75
C GLU A 103 13.98 17.82 6.14
N GLY A 104 15.21 17.34 6.38
CA GLY A 104 15.91 17.50 7.65
C GLY A 104 15.62 16.43 8.71
N GLU A 105 14.52 15.69 8.59
CA GLU A 105 14.17 14.58 9.52
C GLU A 105 14.27 13.19 8.87
N GLU A 106 14.68 13.12 7.59
CA GLU A 106 14.62 11.91 6.78
C GLU A 106 15.35 10.73 7.42
N GLN A 107 16.59 10.93 7.88
CA GLN A 107 17.41 9.86 8.48
C GLN A 107 16.77 9.30 9.76
N CYS A 108 16.29 10.19 10.63
CA CYS A 108 15.67 9.81 11.90
C CYS A 108 14.33 9.10 11.68
N LEU A 109 13.54 9.56 10.71
CA LEU A 109 12.23 8.99 10.42
C LEU A 109 12.28 7.76 9.51
N GLN A 110 13.37 7.50 8.79
CA GLN A 110 13.43 6.41 7.81
C GLN A 110 13.17 5.04 8.44
N ALA A 111 13.75 4.76 9.60
CA ALA A 111 13.52 3.50 10.33
C ALA A 111 12.05 3.37 10.76
N ARG A 112 11.45 4.46 11.26
CA ARG A 112 10.03 4.52 11.62
C ARG A 112 9.12 4.36 10.41
N ALA A 113 9.43 5.00 9.29
CA ALA A 113 8.68 4.91 8.05
C ALA A 113 8.69 3.49 7.48
N ARG A 114 9.85 2.80 7.54
CA ARG A 114 9.93 1.37 7.19
C ARG A 114 9.07 0.52 8.11
N SER A 115 9.14 0.74 9.42
CA SER A 115 8.34 -0.01 10.41
C SER A 115 6.83 0.18 10.18
N VAL A 116 6.38 1.42 10.02
CA VAL A 116 4.97 1.71 9.74
C VAL A 116 4.53 1.15 8.41
N PHE A 117 5.37 1.20 7.37
CA PHE A 117 5.04 0.60 6.08
C PHE A 117 4.97 -0.92 6.13
N ASP A 118 5.73 -1.61 7.00
CA ASP A 118 5.58 -3.06 7.10
C ASP A 118 4.28 -3.45 7.83
N LYS A 119 3.85 -2.62 8.80
CA LYS A 119 2.64 -2.85 9.59
C LYS A 119 1.36 -2.38 8.89
N ALA A 120 1.32 -1.18 8.32
CA ALA A 120 0.11 -0.56 7.78
C ALA A 120 -0.60 -1.39 6.69
N PRO A 121 0.09 -2.00 5.70
CA PRO A 121 -0.51 -2.87 4.71
C PRO A 121 -1.19 -4.09 5.31
N THR A 122 -0.74 -4.60 6.46
CA THR A 122 -1.36 -5.80 7.08
C THR A 122 -2.84 -5.56 7.41
N LYS A 123 -3.18 -4.36 7.90
CA LYS A 123 -4.57 -3.94 8.14
C LYS A 123 -5.32 -3.73 6.83
N VAL A 124 -4.71 -2.99 5.90
CA VAL A 124 -5.31 -2.63 4.62
C VAL A 124 -5.64 -3.86 3.76
N VAL A 125 -4.73 -4.84 3.69
CA VAL A 125 -4.93 -6.10 2.97
C VAL A 125 -6.00 -6.95 3.66
N ARG A 126 -6.01 -6.99 5.00
CA ARG A 126 -7.05 -7.68 5.76
C ARG A 126 -8.44 -7.09 5.46
N ASP A 127 -8.59 -5.77 5.53
CA ASP A 127 -9.85 -5.08 5.27
C ASP A 127 -10.30 -5.28 3.81
N MET A 128 -9.35 -5.23 2.86
CA MET A 128 -9.61 -5.55 1.45
C MET A 128 -10.18 -6.96 1.28
N MET A 129 -9.61 -7.97 1.92
CA MET A 129 -10.08 -9.35 1.83
C MET A 129 -11.43 -9.55 2.52
N SER A 130 -11.64 -8.93 3.69
CA SER A 130 -12.93 -8.94 4.37
C SER A 130 -14.03 -8.33 3.50
N ASN A 131 -13.77 -7.18 2.88
CA ASN A 131 -14.73 -6.52 2.00
C ASN A 131 -15.04 -7.34 0.74
N ALA A 132 -14.02 -7.95 0.13
CA ALA A 132 -14.22 -8.83 -1.03
C ALA A 132 -15.10 -10.05 -0.69
N ARG A 133 -14.93 -10.62 0.52
CA ARG A 133 -15.78 -11.72 1.01
C ARG A 133 -17.23 -11.27 1.21
N ILE A 134 -17.45 -10.13 1.88
CA ILE A 134 -18.79 -9.57 2.11
C ILE A 134 -19.51 -9.31 0.77
N GLN A 135 -18.80 -8.71 -0.20
CA GLN A 135 -19.36 -8.47 -1.53
C GLN A 135 -19.72 -9.76 -2.26
N CYS A 136 -18.93 -10.83 -2.11
CA CYS A 136 -19.23 -12.12 -2.73
C CYS A 136 -20.50 -12.76 -2.13
N VAL A 137 -20.70 -12.63 -0.81
CA VAL A 137 -21.89 -13.16 -0.12
C VAL A 137 -23.14 -12.33 -0.45
N SER A 138 -23.03 -11.00 -0.49
CA SER A 138 -24.16 -10.10 -0.77
C SER A 138 -24.66 -10.13 -2.22
N LEU A 139 -23.98 -10.85 -3.11
CA LEU A 139 -24.38 -11.04 -4.51
C LEU A 139 -25.27 -12.28 -4.72
N TYR A 140 -25.56 -13.03 -3.65
CA TYR A 140 -26.55 -14.11 -3.60
C TYR A 140 -27.80 -13.64 -2.84
#